data_AF-A0A3T0D552-F1
#
_entry.id   AF-A0A3T0D552-F1
#
_cell.length_a   1.000
_cell.length_b   1.000
_cell.length_c   1.000
_cell.angle_alpha   90.00
_cell.angle_beta   90.00
_cell.angle_gamma   90.00
#
_symmetry.space_group_name_H-M   'P 1'
#
loop_
_entity.id
_entity.type
_entity.pdbx_description
1 polymer ?
#
loop_
_entity_poly.entity_id
_entity_poly.type
_entity_poly.pdbx_seq_one_letter_code
_entity_poly.pdbx_strand_id
1 'polypeptide(L)'
;MCEEVRNEIKFEDAMKRLEEIVKSLEEENLDLDEAIRLYEEGIKLSKLCNDILRSVEKRVVLIEKLNGEYVENDITNDIYGGLGQKE
;
A
#
# COMPACT_ATOMS: atom_id res chain seq x y z
N MET A 1 0.71 29.32 -15.23
CA MET A 1 0.13 28.09 -15.81
C MET A 1 -0.27 27.23 -14.63
N CYS A 2 -1.53 26.81 -14.59
CA CYS A 2 -2.20 26.26 -13.41
C CYS A 2 -1.57 24.94 -12.93
N GLU A 3 -1.31 24.85 -11.63
CA GLU A 3 -0.99 23.61 -10.92
C GLU A 3 -2.28 22.82 -10.70
N GLU A 4 -2.36 21.61 -11.25
CA GLU A 4 -3.33 20.61 -10.83
C GLU A 4 -2.68 19.74 -9.75
N VAL A 5 -2.78 20.17 -8.49
CA VAL A 5 -2.47 19.32 -7.35
C VAL A 5 -3.61 18.31 -7.19
N ARG A 6 -3.50 17.16 -7.84
CA ARG A 6 -4.14 15.96 -7.30
C ARG A 6 -3.44 15.67 -5.98
N ASN A 7 -4.18 15.75 -4.88
CA ASN A 7 -3.76 15.29 -3.56
C ASN A 7 -3.62 13.74 -3.53
N GLU A 8 -2.88 13.17 -4.47
CA GLU A 8 -2.44 11.78 -4.40
C GLU A 8 -1.17 11.77 -3.52
N ILE A 9 -1.29 11.22 -2.32
CA ILE A 9 -0.15 11.01 -1.41
C ILE A 9 0.88 10.16 -2.17
N LYS A 10 2.14 10.60 -2.22
CA LYS A 10 3.22 9.83 -2.86
C LYS A 10 3.51 8.56 -2.08
N PHE A 11 4.03 7.54 -2.74
CA PHE A 11 4.40 6.28 -2.09
C PHE A 11 5.34 6.49 -0.90
N GLU A 12 6.38 7.31 -1.11
CA GLU A 12 7.40 7.61 -0.10
C GLU A 12 6.79 8.32 1.11
N ASP A 13 5.84 9.23 0.88
CA ASP A 13 5.14 9.95 1.94
C ASP A 13 4.21 9.02 2.72
N ALA A 14 3.48 8.14 2.03
CA ALA A 14 2.61 7.14 2.65
C ALA A 14 3.40 6.13 3.49
N MET A 15 4.54 5.66 2.99
CA MET A 15 5.44 4.76 3.71
C MET A 15 6.05 5.44 4.93
N LYS A 16 6.51 6.69 4.78
CA LYS A 16 7.05 7.45 5.91
C LYS A 16 6.00 7.63 7.01
N ARG A 17 4.76 7.95 6.64
CA ARG A 17 3.66 8.07 7.60
C ARG A 17 3.34 6.74 8.28
N LEU A 18 3.39 5.63 7.55
CA LEU A 18 3.19 4.30 8.12
C LEU A 18 4.28 3.95 9.14
N GLU A 19 5.54 4.29 8.87
CA GLU A 19 6.65 4.13 9.83
C GLU A 19 6.46 4.98 11.09
N GLU A 20 5.99 6.22 10.94
CA GLU A 20 5.64 7.08 12.07
C GLU A 20 4.52 6.49 12.92
N ILE A 21 3.46 5.97 12.29
CA ILE A 21 2.35 5.30 12.97
C ILE A 21 2.85 4.08 13.76
N VAL A 22 3.69 3.24 13.16
CA VAL A 22 4.26 2.07 13.85
C VAL A 22 5.07 2.50 15.07
N LYS A 23 5.93 3.52 14.93
CA LYS A 23 6.69 4.06 16.06
C LYS A 23 5.77 4.59 17.17
N SER A 24 4.72 5.32 16.83
CA SER A 24 3.76 5.82 17.81
C SER A 24 2.98 4.71 18.49
N LEU A 25 2.63 3.63 17.77
CA LEU A 25 1.97 2.45 18.35
C LEU A 25 2.87 1.65 19.32
N GLU A 26 4.19 1.82 19.25
CA GLU A 26 5.15 1.21 20.17
C GLU A 26 5.37 2.01 21.46
N GLU A 27 4.79 3.22 21.58
CA GLU A 27 4.93 4.06 22.76
C GLU A 27 4.12 3.51 23.96
N GLU A 28 4.76 3.38 25.12
CA GLU A 28 4.15 2.79 26.33
C GLU A 28 2.96 3.58 26.91
N ASN A 29 2.80 4.85 26.54
CA ASN A 29 1.78 5.76 27.10
C ASN A 29 0.71 6.17 26.08
N LEU A 30 0.56 5.40 24.99
CA LEU A 30 -0.44 5.69 23.98
C LEU A 30 -1.85 5.37 24.51
N ASP A 31 -2.75 6.35 24.42
CA ASP A 31 -4.15 6.16 24.80
C ASP A 31 -4.87 5.22 23.82
N LEU A 32 -5.86 4.48 24.33
CA LEU A 32 -6.58 3.47 23.54
C LEU A 32 -7.29 4.08 22.32
N ASP A 33 -7.93 5.24 22.49
CA ASP A 33 -8.63 5.91 21.38
C ASP A 33 -7.64 6.36 20.30
N GLU A 34 -6.45 6.77 20.70
CA GLU A 34 -5.39 7.19 19.79
C GLU A 34 -4.77 5.98 19.07
N ALA A 35 -4.55 4.87 19.79
CA ALA A 35 -4.11 3.61 19.20
C ALA A 35 -5.07 3.11 18.12
N ILE A 36 -6.39 3.18 18.37
CA ILE A 36 -7.40 2.79 17.39
C ILE A 36 -7.34 3.69 16.15
N ARG A 37 -7.22 5.01 16.33
CA ARG A 37 -7.11 5.95 15.20
C ARG A 37 -5.86 5.71 14.36
N LEU A 38 -4.71 5.55 15.00
CA LEU A 38 -3.43 5.27 14.35
C LEU A 38 -3.47 3.93 13.60
N TYR A 39 -4.11 2.92 14.19
CA TYR A 39 -4.29 1.63 13.54
C TYR A 39 -5.18 1.73 12.29
N GLU A 40 -6.32 2.42 12.37
CA GLU A 40 -7.19 2.65 11.21
C GLU A 40 -6.48 3.43 10.09
N GLU A 41 -5.69 4.44 10.45
CA GLU A 41 -4.86 5.19 9.52
C GLU A 41 -3.81 4.27 8.87
N GLY A 42 -3.13 3.45 9.66
CA GLY A 42 -2.13 2.49 9.21
C GLY A 42 -2.70 1.48 8.20
N ILE A 43 -3.90 0.95 8.43
CA ILE A 43 -4.58 0.07 7.45
C ILE A 43 -4.83 0.79 6.13
N LYS A 44 -5.32 2.04 6.18
CA LYS A 44 -5.60 2.82 4.97
C LYS A 44 -4.32 3.08 4.17
N LEU A 45 -3.24 3.46 4.83
CA LEU A 45 -1.94 3.70 4.20
C LEU A 45 -1.32 2.42 3.65
N SER A 46 -1.38 1.31 4.38
CA SER A 46 -0.90 0.01 3.91
C SER A 46 -1.61 -0.41 2.62
N LYS A 47 -2.93 -0.25 2.56
CA LYS A 47 -3.71 -0.51 1.35
C LYS A 47 -3.32 0.41 0.21
N LEU A 48 -3.14 1.71 0.47
CA LEU A 48 -2.70 2.67 -0.54
C LEU A 48 -1.34 2.30 -1.13
N CYS A 49 -0.37 1.94 -0.28
CA CYS A 49 0.96 1.50 -0.73
C CYS A 49 0.85 0.25 -1.63
N ASN A 50 0.01 -0.72 -1.25
CA ASN A 50 -0.23 -1.91 -2.06
C ASN A 50 -0.82 -1.57 -3.44
N ASP A 51 -1.80 -0.67 -3.48
CA ASP A 51 -2.44 -0.24 -4.72
C ASP A 51 -1.46 0.49 -5.65
N ILE A 52 -0.57 1.33 -5.09
CA ILE A 52 0.50 1.98 -5.85
C ILE A 52 1.47 0.94 -6.44
N LEU A 53 1.93 -0.02 -5.62
CA LEU A 53 2.85 -1.07 -6.08
C LEU A 53 2.21 -1.92 -7.18
N ARG A 54 0.95 -2.30 -7.04
CA ARG A 54 0.19 -3.02 -8.09
C ARG A 54 0.08 -2.24 -9.38
N SER A 55 -0.10 -0.92 -9.30
CA SER A 55 -0.13 -0.05 -10.48
C SER A 55 1.23 -0.05 -11.19
N VAL A 56 2.32 0.03 -10.43
CA VAL A 56 3.69 -0.04 -10.97
C VAL A 56 3.98 -1.41 -11.58
N GLU A 57 3.65 -2.49 -10.88
CA GLU A 57 3.83 -3.86 -11.37
C GLU A 57 3.12 -4.09 -12.71
N LYS A 58 1.85 -3.68 -12.83
CA LYS A 58 1.11 -3.75 -14.10
C LYS A 58 1.80 -3.00 -15.24
N ARG A 59 2.41 -1.85 -14.94
CA ARG A 59 3.15 -1.06 -15.93
C ARG A 59 4.43 -1.77 -16.36
N VAL A 60 5.16 -2.38 -15.42
CA VAL A 60 6.37 -3.17 -15.71
C VAL A 60 6.03 -4.35 -16.59
N VAL A 61 5.01 -5.14 -16.22
CA VAL A 61 4.55 -6.29 -17.02
C VAL A 61 4.12 -5.87 -18.44
N LEU A 62 3.49 -4.70 -18.60
CA LEU A 62 3.12 -4.18 -19.92
C LEU A 62 4.38 -3.87 -20.75
N ILE A 63 5.39 -3.25 -20.16
CA ILE A 63 6.66 -2.93 -20.83
C ILE A 63 7.38 -4.22 -21.28
N GLU A 64 7.43 -5.23 -20.41
CA GLU A 64 8.06 -6.53 -20.72
C GLU A 64 7.34 -7.26 -21.85
N LYS A 65 5.99 -7.27 -21.83
CA LYS A 65 5.17 -7.83 -22.92
C LYS A 65 5.40 -7.11 -24.24
N LEU A 66 5.56 -5.78 -24.24
CA LEU A 66 5.87 -5.01 -25.44
C LEU A 66 7.28 -5.30 -25.97
N ASN A 67 8.22 -5.67 -25.10
CA ASN A 67 9.57 -6.08 -25.48
C ASN A 67 9.66 -7.55 -25.95
N GLY A 68 8.54 -8.28 -25.98
CA GLY A 68 8.50 -9.66 -26.47
C GLY A 68 8.88 -10.72 -25.44
N GLU A 69 9.08 -10.35 -24.17
CA GLU A 69 9.29 -11.27 -23.06
C GLU A 69 7.94 -11.63 -22.42
N TYR A 70 7.59 -12.91 -22.45
CA TYR A 70 6.38 -13.42 -21.77
C TYR A 70 6.70 -13.68 -20.30
N VAL A 71 6.10 -12.91 -19.41
CA VAL A 71 6.13 -13.17 -17.96
C VAL A 71 4.96 -14.09 -17.60
N GLU A 72 5.28 -15.32 -17.20
CA GLU A 72 4.35 -16.26 -16.59
C GLU A 72 3.92 -15.67 -15.23
N ASN A 73 2.64 -15.29 -15.11
CA ASN A 73 2.15 -14.53 -13.96
C ASN A 73 1.70 -15.50 -12.85
N ASP A 74 2.55 -15.74 -11.86
CA ASP A 74 2.21 -16.47 -10.62
C ASP A 74 2.35 -15.61 -9.34
N ILE A 75 2.22 -14.28 -9.44
CA ILE A 75 2.49 -13.40 -8.28
C ILE A 75 1.20 -13.04 -7.50
N THR A 76 0.01 -13.35 -8.04
CA THR A 76 -1.26 -12.80 -7.50
C THR A 76 -2.04 -13.68 -6.53
N ASN A 77 -1.74 -14.98 -6.41
CA ASN A 77 -2.47 -15.86 -5.48
C ASN A 77 -2.08 -15.66 -4.00
N ASP A 78 -0.94 -15.04 -3.68
CA ASP A 78 -0.36 -15.14 -2.33
C ASP A 78 -0.59 -13.94 -1.39
N ILE A 79 -0.98 -12.75 -1.88
CA ILE A 79 -1.05 -11.55 -1.01
C ILE A 79 -2.49 -11.24 -0.51
N TYR A 80 -3.53 -11.70 -1.19
CA TYR A 80 -4.94 -11.51 -0.78
C TYR A 80 -5.80 -12.79 -0.85
N GLY A 81 -5.18 -13.98 -0.89
CA GLY A 81 -5.90 -15.26 -0.91
C GLY A 81 -6.36 -15.81 0.46
N GLY A 82 -6.09 -15.11 1.57
CA GLY A 82 -6.12 -15.72 2.91
C GLY A 82 -7.12 -15.20 3.96
N LEU A 83 -7.94 -14.18 3.68
CA LEU A 83 -8.97 -13.70 4.64
C LEU A 83 -10.41 -14.01 4.19
N GLY A 84 -10.59 -15.14 3.54
CA GLY A 84 -11.91 -15.55 3.05
C GLY A 84 -12.01 -17.03 2.71
N GLN A 85 -11.79 -17.92 3.68
CA GLN A 85 -12.58 -19.16 3.71
C GLN A 85 -13.82 -18.87 4.58
N LYS A 86 -14.87 -18.34 3.93
CA LYS A 86 -16.23 -18.68 4.32
C LYS A 86 -16.45 -20.11 3.84
N GLU A 87 -16.49 -21.07 4.74
CA GLU A 87 -17.51 -22.13 4.85
C GLU A 87 -17.56 -22.62 6.30
#